data_AF-A0A848Z7L4-F1
#
_entry.id   AF-A0A848Z7L4-F1
#
_cell.length_a   1.000
_cell.length_b   1.000
_cell.length_c   1.000
_cell.angle_alpha   90.00
_cell.angle_beta   90.00
_cell.angle_gamma   90.00
#
_symmetry.space_group_name_H-M   'P 1'
#
loop_
_entity.id
_entity.type
_entity.pdbx_description
1 polymer ?
#
loop_
_entity_poly.entity_id
_entity_poly.type
_entity_poly.pdbx_seq_one_letter_code
_entity_poly.pdbx_strand_id
1 'polypeptide(L)'
;MSAPRSDFIRVLQERGFVHQCTDLAALDALAADGIVTAYVGYDATADSLHVGNLVSIMMLRWLQKTGHRPIVLMGGGTTRVGDPSGKDESRQLMTDETIARNIESIKGIFANYIAFGDGPTAALMANNADWLDALDYVGFLRDIGPHFTINRMLTFDSVKVRLEREHPLTFLEFNYMILQAYDFMELNRRLGCRLQMGGSDQWGNIVNGVELARRVDGKELYGLTTPLITTASGVKMGKTAAGAVWLRADRLSPYD
;
A
#
# COMPACT_ATOMS: atom_id res chain seq x y z
N MET A 1 -26.70 6.46 6.59
CA MET A 1 -25.41 7.15 6.81
C MET A 1 -25.59 8.59 6.41
N SER A 2 -25.14 9.55 7.22
CA SER A 2 -25.09 10.96 6.81
C SER A 2 -24.19 11.10 5.59
N ALA A 3 -24.47 12.06 4.72
CA ALA A 3 -23.63 12.34 3.56
C ALA A 3 -22.20 12.73 4.01
N PRO A 4 -21.14 12.30 3.29
CA PRO A 4 -19.78 12.73 3.57
C PRO A 4 -19.63 14.25 3.45
N ARG A 5 -18.80 14.83 4.32
CA ARG A 5 -18.44 16.25 4.36
C ARG A 5 -17.38 16.60 3.32
N SER A 6 -16.43 15.70 3.09
CA SER A 6 -15.33 15.91 2.14
C SER A 6 -15.67 15.37 0.75
N ASP A 7 -15.21 16.09 -0.28
CA ASP A 7 -15.32 15.63 -1.67
C ASP A 7 -14.59 14.31 -1.90
N PHE A 8 -13.48 14.09 -1.18
CA PHE A 8 -12.69 12.87 -1.27
C PHE A 8 -13.49 11.63 -0.86
N ILE A 9 -14.05 11.62 0.35
CA ILE A 9 -14.81 10.46 0.84
C ILE A 9 -16.10 10.27 0.03
N ARG A 10 -16.77 11.36 -0.35
CA ARG A 10 -17.95 11.33 -1.23
C ARG A 10 -17.67 10.60 -2.54
N VAL A 11 -16.62 11.00 -3.27
CA VAL A 11 -16.27 10.39 -4.56
C VAL A 11 -15.86 8.93 -4.41
N LEU A 12 -15.12 8.57 -3.34
CA LEU A 12 -14.73 7.18 -3.11
C LEU A 12 -15.94 6.28 -2.81
N GLN A 13 -16.92 6.78 -2.03
CA GLN A 13 -18.15 6.03 -1.75
C GLN A 13 -19.03 5.87 -2.99
N GLU A 14 -19.28 6.96 -3.73
CA GLU A 14 -20.10 6.95 -4.96
C GLU A 14 -19.56 5.97 -6.00
N ARG A 15 -18.24 5.77 -6.03
CA ARG A 15 -17.54 4.89 -6.97
C ARG A 15 -17.23 3.49 -6.43
N GLY A 16 -17.65 3.18 -5.19
CA GLY A 16 -17.46 1.87 -4.59
C GLY A 16 -16.02 1.53 -4.22
N PHE A 17 -15.16 2.52 -3.98
CA PHE A 17 -13.76 2.32 -3.55
C PHE A 17 -13.61 2.05 -2.06
N VAL A 18 -14.65 2.24 -1.24
CA VAL A 18 -14.56 2.06 0.21
C VAL A 18 -14.94 0.63 0.59
N HIS A 19 -13.96 -0.15 1.07
CA HIS A 19 -14.18 -1.49 1.63
C HIS A 19 -14.12 -1.48 3.16
N GLN A 20 -12.98 -1.10 3.74
CA GLN A 20 -12.79 -0.94 5.18
C GLN A 20 -12.08 0.37 5.46
N CYS A 21 -12.39 0.99 6.59
CA CYS A 21 -11.71 2.19 7.07
C CYS A 21 -11.54 2.11 8.60
N THR A 22 -10.43 2.60 9.13
CA THR A 22 -10.17 2.57 10.58
C THR A 22 -11.13 3.46 11.35
N ASP A 23 -11.35 4.68 10.86
CA ASP A 23 -12.38 5.60 11.33
C ASP A 23 -12.79 6.52 10.17
N LEU A 24 -13.94 6.21 9.56
CA LEU A 24 -14.41 6.93 8.39
C LEU A 24 -14.87 8.35 8.72
N ALA A 25 -15.47 8.55 9.90
CA ALA A 25 -16.02 9.85 10.29
C ALA A 25 -14.91 10.85 10.61
N ALA A 26 -13.88 10.40 11.34
CA ALA A 26 -12.71 11.21 11.64
C ALA A 26 -11.89 11.52 10.38
N LEU A 27 -11.71 10.54 9.49
CA LEU A 27 -11.02 10.77 8.21
C LEU A 27 -11.77 11.77 7.32
N ASP A 28 -13.09 11.66 7.24
CA ASP A 28 -13.92 12.60 6.47
C ASP A 28 -13.87 14.02 7.03
N ALA A 29 -13.88 14.18 8.35
CA ALA A 29 -13.67 15.47 9.00
C ALA A 29 -12.28 16.04 8.68
N LEU A 30 -11.22 15.23 8.80
CA LEU A 30 -9.86 15.64 8.48
C LEU A 30 -9.71 16.09 7.02
N ALA A 31 -10.33 15.35 6.08
CA ALA A 31 -10.32 15.67 4.66
C ALA A 31 -11.17 16.91 4.32
N ALA A 32 -12.19 17.22 5.11
CA ALA A 32 -12.98 18.45 4.95
C ALA A 32 -12.22 19.68 5.48
N ASP A 33 -11.40 19.51 6.52
CA ASP A 33 -10.75 20.62 7.22
C ASP A 33 -9.40 21.03 6.59
N GLY A 34 -8.79 20.18 5.73
CA GLY A 34 -7.56 20.55 5.05
C GLY A 34 -6.96 19.50 4.10
N ILE A 35 -5.72 19.74 3.68
CA ILE A 35 -5.00 18.85 2.77
C ILE A 35 -4.53 17.62 3.52
N VAL A 36 -5.10 16.45 3.19
CA VAL A 36 -4.60 15.17 3.65
C VAL A 36 -3.45 14.72 2.76
N THR A 37 -2.32 14.36 3.36
CA THR A 37 -1.28 13.61 2.65
C THR A 37 -1.53 12.12 2.85
N ALA A 38 -1.64 11.36 1.77
CA ALA A 38 -1.90 9.93 1.83
C ALA A 38 -1.04 9.15 0.85
N TYR A 39 -0.77 7.87 1.14
CA TYR A 39 0.07 7.04 0.29
C TYR A 39 -0.54 5.69 -0.08
N VAL A 40 -0.01 5.12 -1.16
CA VAL A 40 -0.15 3.69 -1.50
C VAL A 40 1.25 3.16 -1.80
N GLY A 41 1.56 1.98 -1.26
CA GLY A 41 2.81 1.25 -1.52
C GLY A 41 2.72 0.33 -2.75
N TYR A 42 3.80 0.27 -3.51
CA TYR A 42 3.94 -0.56 -4.71
C TYR A 42 5.28 -1.31 -4.71
N ASP A 43 5.23 -2.61 -4.45
CA ASP A 43 6.39 -3.50 -4.61
C ASP A 43 6.70 -3.76 -6.08
N ALA A 44 7.99 -3.70 -6.43
CA ALA A 44 8.50 -3.80 -7.78
C ALA A 44 8.70 -5.26 -8.24
N THR A 45 7.67 -6.09 -8.06
CA THR A 45 7.73 -7.55 -8.34
C THR A 45 7.64 -7.92 -9.82
N ALA A 46 7.35 -6.96 -10.68
CA ALA A 46 7.37 -7.07 -12.14
C ALA A 46 7.77 -5.72 -12.72
N ASP A 47 8.15 -5.68 -14.00
CA ASP A 47 8.47 -4.45 -14.72
C ASP A 47 7.22 -3.66 -15.17
N SER A 48 6.02 -4.16 -14.91
CA SER A 48 4.78 -3.42 -15.14
C SER A 48 3.81 -3.65 -14.00
N LEU A 49 2.97 -2.65 -13.76
CA LEU A 49 1.74 -2.83 -13.00
C LEU A 49 0.65 -3.43 -13.90
N HIS A 50 -0.38 -4.00 -13.28
CA HIS A 50 -1.54 -4.54 -13.97
C HIS A 50 -2.84 -3.89 -13.46
N VAL A 51 -3.97 -4.18 -14.09
CA VAL A 51 -5.30 -3.62 -13.74
C VAL A 51 -5.67 -3.74 -12.26
N GLY A 52 -5.21 -4.78 -11.56
CA GLY A 52 -5.40 -4.88 -10.11
C GLY A 52 -4.76 -3.71 -9.32
N ASN A 53 -3.63 -3.18 -9.76
CA ASN A 53 -2.99 -2.00 -9.17
C ASN A 53 -3.67 -0.70 -9.63
N LEU A 54 -4.36 -0.71 -10.77
CA LEU A 54 -5.02 0.47 -11.30
C LEU A 54 -6.07 1.03 -10.33
N VAL A 55 -6.75 0.17 -9.56
CA VAL A 55 -7.74 0.62 -8.56
C VAL A 55 -7.09 1.55 -7.53
N SER A 56 -5.96 1.16 -6.95
CA SER A 56 -5.28 1.99 -5.94
C SER A 56 -4.63 3.23 -6.58
N ILE A 57 -4.17 3.14 -7.83
CA ILE A 57 -3.74 4.33 -8.60
C ILE A 57 -4.90 5.31 -8.78
N MET A 58 -6.10 4.80 -9.07
CA MET A 58 -7.29 5.63 -9.19
C MET A 58 -7.72 6.25 -7.86
N MET A 59 -7.51 5.59 -6.73
CA MET A 59 -7.68 6.20 -5.40
C MET A 59 -6.72 7.38 -5.20
N LEU A 60 -5.43 7.24 -5.56
CA LEU A 60 -4.46 8.35 -5.52
C LEU A 60 -4.85 9.50 -6.46
N ARG A 61 -5.37 9.17 -7.65
CA ARG A 61 -5.88 10.17 -8.59
C ARG A 61 -7.07 10.92 -8.02
N TRP A 62 -8.03 10.23 -7.42
CA TRP A 62 -9.19 10.87 -6.80
C TRP A 62 -8.78 11.74 -5.62
N LEU A 63 -7.90 11.23 -4.76
CA LEU A 63 -7.26 12.01 -3.69
C LEU A 63 -6.70 13.33 -4.24
N GLN A 64 -5.89 13.28 -5.31
CA GLN A 64 -5.34 14.50 -5.91
C GLN A 64 -6.42 15.41 -6.50
N LYS A 65 -7.39 14.84 -7.22
CA LYS A 65 -8.48 15.59 -7.87
C LYS A 65 -9.38 16.30 -6.87
N THR A 66 -9.48 15.80 -5.64
CA THR A 66 -10.24 16.41 -4.54
C THR A 66 -9.36 17.31 -3.65
N GLY A 67 -8.17 17.71 -4.11
CA GLY A 67 -7.35 18.73 -3.43
C GLY A 67 -6.43 18.19 -2.34
N HIS A 68 -6.10 16.90 -2.35
CA HIS A 68 -5.20 16.26 -1.39
C HIS A 68 -3.87 15.87 -2.03
N ARG A 69 -2.89 15.44 -1.21
CA ARG A 69 -1.53 15.17 -1.67
C ARG A 69 -1.24 13.67 -1.71
N PRO A 70 -1.16 13.04 -2.89
CA PRO A 70 -0.79 11.63 -3.00
C PRO A 70 0.72 11.42 -2.86
N ILE A 71 1.10 10.31 -2.22
CA ILE A 71 2.45 9.76 -2.24
C ILE A 71 2.39 8.38 -2.90
N VAL A 72 3.17 8.21 -3.96
CA VAL A 72 3.49 6.88 -4.51
C VAL A 72 4.73 6.38 -3.79
N LEU A 73 4.57 5.36 -2.96
CA LEU A 73 5.70 4.71 -2.29
C LEU A 73 6.18 3.53 -3.13
N MET A 74 7.40 3.63 -3.67
CA MET A 74 8.10 2.52 -4.30
C MET A 74 8.70 1.62 -3.22
N GLY A 75 8.43 0.33 -3.31
CA GLY A 75 8.86 -0.66 -2.33
C GLY A 75 10.27 -1.19 -2.57
N GLY A 76 11.29 -0.35 -2.72
CA GLY A 76 12.66 -0.82 -2.99
C GLY A 76 13.21 -1.77 -1.91
N GLY A 77 13.01 -1.44 -0.64
CA GLY A 77 13.40 -2.30 0.48
C GLY A 77 12.40 -3.46 0.70
N THR A 78 11.09 -3.18 0.67
CA THR A 78 10.06 -4.20 0.91
C THR A 78 10.01 -5.28 -0.17
N THR A 79 10.32 -4.96 -1.43
CA THR A 79 10.38 -5.94 -2.53
C THR A 79 11.46 -7.00 -2.29
N ARG A 80 12.57 -6.66 -1.60
CA ARG A 80 13.62 -7.62 -1.25
C ARG A 80 13.15 -8.66 -0.23
N VAL A 81 12.12 -8.33 0.55
CA VAL A 81 11.53 -9.18 1.59
C VAL A 81 10.36 -9.99 1.03
N GLY A 82 9.44 -9.31 0.34
CA GLY A 82 8.27 -9.89 -0.31
C GLY A 82 7.03 -10.00 0.59
N ASP A 83 5.92 -9.39 0.16
CA ASP A 83 4.64 -9.45 0.87
C ASP A 83 3.99 -10.86 0.81
N PRO A 84 3.69 -11.50 1.96
CA PRO A 84 2.94 -12.74 1.99
C PRO A 84 1.42 -12.56 1.79
N SER A 85 0.89 -11.33 1.83
CA SER A 85 -0.55 -11.05 1.87
C SER A 85 -1.28 -11.48 0.59
N GLY A 86 -2.33 -12.29 0.74
CA GLY A 86 -3.16 -12.77 -0.38
C GLY A 86 -2.43 -13.73 -1.34
N LYS A 87 -1.32 -14.35 -0.88
CA LYS A 87 -0.52 -15.30 -1.65
C LYS A 87 -0.44 -16.65 -0.94
N ASP A 88 -0.50 -17.72 -1.72
CA ASP A 88 -0.42 -19.09 -1.23
C ASP A 88 1.04 -19.58 -1.17
N GLU A 89 1.91 -19.08 -2.06
CA GLU A 89 3.31 -19.51 -2.19
C GLU A 89 4.30 -18.40 -1.82
N SER A 90 5.51 -18.80 -1.43
CA SER A 90 6.61 -17.87 -1.14
C SER A 90 7.09 -17.15 -2.40
N ARG A 91 7.44 -15.87 -2.26
CA ARG A 91 8.02 -15.08 -3.36
C ARG A 91 9.41 -15.59 -3.73
N GLN A 92 9.73 -15.59 -5.03
CA GLN A 92 11.12 -15.71 -5.47
C GLN A 92 11.86 -14.40 -5.19
N LEU A 93 13.07 -14.52 -4.62
CA LEU A 93 13.93 -13.37 -4.36
C LEU A 93 14.49 -12.84 -5.68
N MET A 94 14.38 -11.53 -5.87
CA MET A 94 14.84 -10.81 -7.07
C MET A 94 16.18 -10.14 -6.79
N THR A 95 17.02 -9.99 -7.81
CA THR A 95 18.28 -9.24 -7.66
C THR A 95 18.02 -7.74 -7.54
N ASP A 96 18.93 -7.00 -6.92
CA ASP A 96 18.81 -5.55 -6.78
C ASP A 96 18.73 -4.84 -8.13
N GLU A 97 19.45 -5.31 -9.15
CA GLU A 97 19.39 -4.76 -10.51
C GLU A 97 18.00 -4.96 -11.12
N THR A 98 17.38 -6.11 -10.86
CA THR A 98 16.03 -6.42 -11.34
C THR A 98 15.01 -5.53 -10.64
N ILE A 99 15.12 -5.35 -9.32
CA ILE A 99 14.25 -4.46 -8.53
C ILE A 99 14.40 -3.02 -9.02
N ALA A 100 15.62 -2.52 -9.19
CA ALA A 100 15.88 -1.17 -9.67
C ALA A 100 15.29 -0.93 -11.07
N ARG A 101 15.49 -1.88 -12.01
CA ARG A 101 14.89 -1.81 -13.36
C ARG A 101 13.37 -1.78 -13.30
N ASN A 102 12.77 -2.61 -12.45
CA ASN A 102 11.32 -2.66 -12.29
C ASN A 102 10.77 -1.36 -11.70
N ILE A 103 11.45 -0.79 -10.70
CA ILE A 103 11.10 0.51 -10.12
C ILE A 103 11.05 1.56 -11.23
N GLU A 104 12.14 1.75 -11.98
CA GLU A 104 12.19 2.75 -13.07
C GLU A 104 11.09 2.54 -14.10
N SER A 105 10.82 1.28 -14.45
CA SER A 105 9.75 0.94 -15.39
C SER A 105 8.36 1.32 -14.88
N ILE A 106 8.09 1.09 -13.59
CA ILE A 106 6.80 1.36 -12.96
C ILE A 106 6.59 2.87 -12.76
N LYS A 107 7.64 3.66 -12.49
CA LYS A 107 7.53 5.12 -12.28
C LYS A 107 6.79 5.82 -13.43
N GLY A 108 7.10 5.45 -14.67
CA GLY A 108 6.50 6.03 -15.86
C GLY A 108 4.98 5.82 -15.98
N ILE A 109 4.44 4.77 -15.35
CA ILE A 109 3.00 4.48 -15.37
C ILE A 109 2.22 5.56 -14.63
N PHE A 110 2.73 6.04 -13.49
CA PHE A 110 2.01 7.00 -12.63
C PHE A 110 1.81 8.37 -13.27
N ALA A 111 2.74 8.80 -14.13
CA ALA A 111 2.67 10.09 -14.82
C ALA A 111 1.40 10.23 -15.68
N ASN A 112 0.79 9.12 -16.10
CA ASN A 112 -0.47 9.12 -16.85
C ASN A 112 -1.70 9.41 -15.98
N TYR A 113 -1.61 9.21 -14.67
CA TYR A 113 -2.75 9.22 -13.76
C TYR A 113 -2.73 10.36 -12.75
N ILE A 114 -1.55 10.76 -12.28
CA ILE A 114 -1.34 11.77 -11.25
C ILE A 114 -0.24 12.75 -11.66
N ALA A 115 -0.38 14.01 -11.24
CA ALA A 115 0.54 15.09 -11.57
C ALA A 115 1.58 15.29 -10.46
N PHE A 116 2.86 15.19 -10.80
CA PHE A 116 3.99 15.48 -9.91
C PHE A 116 4.41 16.96 -10.03
N GLY A 117 5.06 17.51 -9.00
CA GLY A 117 5.53 18.90 -8.96
C GLY A 117 5.72 19.43 -7.53
N ASP A 118 5.83 20.75 -7.39
CA ASP A 118 6.18 21.40 -6.11
C ASP A 118 4.98 22.02 -5.36
N GLY A 119 3.77 21.83 -5.89
CA GLY A 119 2.55 22.36 -5.29
C GLY A 119 2.11 21.62 -4.02
N PRO A 120 1.25 22.23 -3.18
CA PRO A 120 0.79 21.61 -1.92
C PRO A 120 -0.02 20.32 -2.11
N THR A 121 -0.55 20.09 -3.31
CA THR A 121 -1.29 18.87 -3.70
C THR A 121 -0.58 18.07 -4.79
N ALA A 122 0.63 18.47 -5.15
CA ALA A 122 1.43 17.78 -6.16
C ALA A 122 1.86 16.42 -5.62
N ALA A 123 1.80 15.40 -6.49
CA ALA A 123 2.17 14.05 -6.12
C ALA A 123 3.64 13.97 -5.76
N LEU A 124 3.95 13.14 -4.76
CA LEU A 124 5.31 12.79 -4.38
C LEU A 124 5.58 11.34 -4.74
N MET A 125 6.83 11.05 -5.07
CA MET A 125 7.32 9.69 -5.21
C MET A 125 8.43 9.46 -4.19
N ALA A 126 8.23 8.48 -3.32
CA ALA A 126 9.19 8.08 -2.29
C ALA A 126 9.67 6.65 -2.55
N ASN A 127 10.81 6.26 -2.01
CA ASN A 127 11.29 4.89 -2.04
C ASN A 127 11.63 4.45 -0.62
N ASN A 128 11.04 3.37 -0.12
CA ASN A 128 11.32 2.92 1.24
C ASN A 128 12.75 2.39 1.44
N ALA A 129 13.48 2.08 0.36
CA ALA A 129 14.92 1.82 0.46
C ALA A 129 15.69 2.99 1.12
N ASP A 130 15.21 4.22 0.98
CA ASP A 130 15.85 5.43 1.51
C ASP A 130 15.98 5.43 3.05
N TRP A 131 15.13 4.67 3.75
CA TRP A 131 15.21 4.51 5.21
C TRP A 131 15.43 3.06 5.63
N LEU A 132 14.89 2.08 4.91
CA LEU A 132 15.02 0.67 5.27
C LEU A 132 16.46 0.16 5.12
N ASP A 133 17.20 0.63 4.11
CA ASP A 133 18.58 0.16 3.87
C ASP A 133 19.58 0.68 4.92
N ALA A 134 19.20 1.74 5.64
CA ALA A 134 20.01 2.35 6.69
C ALA A 134 19.67 1.82 8.10
N LEU A 135 18.72 0.88 8.24
CA LEU A 135 18.31 0.37 9.54
C LEU A 135 19.42 -0.45 10.21
N ASP A 136 19.85 -0.01 11.39
CA ASP A 136 20.59 -0.87 12.30
C ASP A 136 19.65 -1.93 12.86
N TYR A 137 19.95 -3.21 12.61
CA TYR A 137 19.05 -4.31 12.94
C TYR A 137 18.73 -4.36 14.45
N VAL A 138 19.76 -4.20 15.30
CA VAL A 138 19.59 -4.29 16.76
C VAL A 138 18.82 -3.07 17.29
N GLY A 139 19.17 -1.86 16.84
CA GLY A 139 18.45 -0.63 17.15
C GLY A 139 16.98 -0.72 16.74
N PHE A 140 16.72 -1.13 15.49
CA PHE A 140 15.37 -1.33 14.99
C PHE A 140 14.57 -2.32 15.84
N LEU A 141 15.17 -3.48 16.19
CA LEU A 141 14.50 -4.44 17.05
C LEU A 141 14.20 -3.90 18.45
N ARG A 142 15.07 -3.04 19.02
CA ARG A 142 14.85 -2.44 20.34
C ARG A 142 13.77 -1.37 20.31
N ASP A 143 13.76 -0.55 19.27
CA ASP A 143 12.88 0.61 19.18
C ASP A 143 11.49 0.22 18.65
N ILE A 144 11.43 -0.73 17.71
CA ILE A 144 10.19 -1.09 17.00
C ILE A 144 9.67 -2.46 17.44
N GLY A 145 10.56 -3.43 17.67
CA GLY A 145 10.20 -4.81 18.03
C GLY A 145 9.20 -4.95 19.19
N PRO A 146 9.33 -4.23 20.33
CA PRO A 146 8.41 -4.36 21.47
C PRO A 146 6.97 -3.96 21.16
N HIS A 147 6.74 -3.24 20.05
CA HIS A 147 5.40 -2.81 19.65
C HIS A 147 4.63 -3.90 18.87
N PHE A 148 5.30 -5.00 18.50
CA PHE A 148 4.72 -6.14 17.79
C PHE A 148 4.71 -7.39 18.66
N THR A 149 3.55 -8.05 18.76
CA THR A 149 3.46 -9.35 19.42
C THR A 149 3.22 -10.44 18.38
N ILE A 150 3.99 -11.52 18.47
CA ILE A 150 3.85 -12.66 17.56
C ILE A 150 2.41 -13.17 17.59
N ASN A 151 1.81 -13.35 18.77
CA ASN A 151 0.42 -13.82 18.91
C ASN A 151 -0.56 -12.98 18.10
N ARG A 152 -0.43 -11.64 18.09
CA ARG A 152 -1.29 -10.77 17.29
C ARG A 152 -1.00 -10.91 15.80
N MET A 153 0.27 -10.94 15.42
CA MET A 153 0.65 -11.09 14.00
C MET A 153 0.11 -12.40 13.40
N LEU A 154 0.09 -13.48 14.19
CA LEU A 154 -0.48 -14.77 13.78
C LEU A 154 -2.00 -14.75 13.57
N THR A 155 -2.72 -13.77 14.12
CA THR A 155 -4.19 -13.69 13.98
C THR A 155 -4.64 -13.03 12.68
N PHE A 156 -3.74 -12.37 11.94
CA PHE A 156 -4.10 -11.75 10.67
C PHE A 156 -4.40 -12.82 9.62
N ASP A 157 -5.48 -12.64 8.87
CA ASP A 157 -5.95 -13.64 7.88
C ASP A 157 -4.85 -14.02 6.87
N SER A 158 -4.00 -13.05 6.47
CA SER A 158 -2.87 -13.30 5.56
C SER A 158 -1.86 -14.31 6.08
N VAL A 159 -1.64 -14.35 7.39
CA VAL A 159 -0.69 -15.25 8.07
C VAL A 159 -1.41 -16.53 8.49
N LYS A 160 -2.60 -16.39 9.09
CA LYS A 160 -3.39 -17.50 9.63
C LYS A 160 -3.70 -18.55 8.56
N VAL A 161 -4.13 -18.13 7.37
CA VAL A 161 -4.47 -19.05 6.27
C VAL A 161 -3.25 -19.85 5.79
N ARG A 162 -2.05 -19.25 5.75
CA ARG A 162 -0.82 -19.98 5.37
C ARG A 162 -0.47 -21.04 6.41
N LEU A 163 -0.59 -20.70 7.69
CA LEU A 163 -0.32 -21.64 8.78
C LEU A 163 -1.33 -22.78 8.83
N GLU A 164 -2.62 -22.51 8.66
CA GLU A 164 -3.67 -23.54 8.60
C GLU A 164 -3.49 -24.51 7.43
N ARG A 165 -2.91 -24.05 6.33
CA ARG A 165 -2.60 -24.87 5.14
C ARG A 165 -1.22 -25.53 5.20
N GLU A 166 -0.50 -25.39 6.31
CA GLU A 166 0.87 -25.89 6.49
C GLU A 166 1.85 -25.36 5.43
N HIS A 167 1.55 -24.21 4.82
CA HIS A 167 2.45 -23.56 3.89
C HIS A 167 3.55 -22.85 4.69
N PRO A 168 4.84 -23.09 4.38
CA PRO A 168 5.95 -22.45 5.09
C PRO A 168 5.81 -20.93 5.04
N LEU A 169 5.92 -20.25 6.18
CA LEU A 169 6.05 -18.80 6.28
C LEU A 169 7.42 -18.48 6.84
N THR A 170 8.27 -17.88 6.02
CA THR A 170 9.66 -17.61 6.42
C THR A 170 9.74 -16.43 7.39
N PHE A 171 10.82 -16.39 8.18
CA PHE A 171 11.10 -15.22 9.02
C PHE A 171 11.19 -13.93 8.19
N LEU A 172 11.74 -14.02 6.98
CA LEU A 172 11.82 -12.90 6.04
C LEU A 172 10.42 -12.34 5.73
N GLU A 173 9.52 -13.18 5.21
CA GLU A 173 8.14 -12.78 4.90
C GLU A 173 7.37 -12.28 6.13
N PHE A 174 7.62 -12.86 7.30
CA PHE A 174 7.00 -12.42 8.54
C PHE A 174 7.40 -11.00 8.94
N ASN A 175 8.64 -10.58 8.64
CA ASN A 175 9.10 -9.21 8.89
C ASN A 175 8.49 -8.17 7.94
N TYR A 176 7.92 -8.59 6.80
CA TYR A 176 7.31 -7.66 5.84
C TYR A 176 6.26 -6.74 6.50
N MET A 177 5.40 -7.31 7.35
CA MET A 177 4.35 -6.56 8.04
C MET A 177 4.91 -5.46 8.96
N ILE A 178 6.09 -5.69 9.53
CA ILE A 178 6.78 -4.75 10.41
C ILE A 178 7.39 -3.62 9.57
N LEU A 179 8.03 -3.95 8.44
CA LEU A 179 8.62 -2.95 7.54
C LEU A 179 7.57 -2.03 6.93
N GLN A 180 6.44 -2.58 6.44
CA GLN A 180 5.36 -1.74 5.92
C GLN A 180 4.70 -0.87 7.01
N ALA A 181 4.61 -1.37 8.24
CA ALA A 181 4.16 -0.56 9.37
C ALA A 181 5.13 0.60 9.67
N TYR A 182 6.44 0.31 9.61
CA TYR A 182 7.50 1.31 9.77
C TYR A 182 7.46 2.36 8.66
N ASP A 183 7.18 1.98 7.41
CA ASP A 183 7.00 2.91 6.29
C ASP A 183 5.92 3.97 6.59
N PHE A 184 4.79 3.57 7.18
CA PHE A 184 3.73 4.54 7.50
C PHE A 184 4.18 5.55 8.55
N MET A 185 4.89 5.08 9.58
CA MET A 185 5.45 5.96 10.62
C MET A 185 6.49 6.91 10.02
N GLU A 186 7.43 6.42 9.20
CA GLU A 186 8.44 7.25 8.56
C GLU A 186 7.84 8.26 7.58
N LEU A 187 6.86 7.87 6.77
CA LEU A 187 6.14 8.79 5.89
C LEU A 187 5.36 9.86 6.69
N ASN A 188 4.84 9.51 7.87
CA ASN A 188 4.27 10.51 8.77
C ASN A 188 5.33 11.50 9.25
N ARG A 189 6.46 11.02 9.76
CA ARG A 189 7.55 11.85 10.26
C ARG A 189 8.13 12.78 9.20
N ARG A 190 8.36 12.26 7.99
CA ARG A 190 9.03 12.98 6.89
C ARG A 190 8.11 13.91 6.13
N LEU A 191 6.88 13.45 5.85
CA LEU A 191 5.98 14.09 4.89
C LEU A 191 4.61 14.44 5.49
N GLY A 192 4.41 14.22 6.79
CA GLY A 192 3.12 14.45 7.43
C GLY A 192 2.01 13.55 6.87
N CYS A 193 2.35 12.39 6.32
CA CYS A 193 1.37 11.44 5.79
C CYS A 193 0.41 10.98 6.91
N ARG A 194 -0.90 11.11 6.69
CA ARG A 194 -1.95 10.77 7.67
C ARG A 194 -2.82 9.58 7.26
N LEU A 195 -2.78 9.17 6.00
CA LEU A 195 -3.63 8.09 5.48
C LEU A 195 -2.82 7.09 4.64
N GLN A 196 -3.00 5.80 4.88
CA GLN A 196 -2.55 4.73 4.00
C GLN A 196 -3.76 4.13 3.28
N MET A 197 -3.66 4.00 1.97
CA MET A 197 -4.64 3.34 1.12
C MET A 197 -4.08 2.05 0.52
N GLY A 198 -4.94 1.07 0.24
CA GLY A 198 -4.52 -0.20 -0.37
C GLY A 198 -5.67 -1.11 -0.77
N GLY A 199 -5.35 -2.28 -1.35
CA GLY A 199 -6.35 -3.33 -1.58
C GLY A 199 -6.84 -3.94 -0.26
N SER A 200 -7.98 -4.63 -0.27
CA SER A 200 -8.53 -5.27 0.94
C SER A 200 -7.59 -6.33 1.55
N ASP A 201 -6.69 -6.91 0.76
CA ASP A 201 -5.64 -7.82 1.22
C ASP A 201 -4.55 -7.13 2.07
N GLN A 202 -4.47 -5.80 2.07
CA GLN A 202 -3.48 -5.03 2.83
C GLN A 202 -3.94 -4.58 4.22
N TRP A 203 -5.17 -4.92 4.61
CA TRP A 203 -5.78 -4.41 5.85
C TRP A 203 -4.91 -4.64 7.10
N GLY A 204 -4.37 -5.86 7.26
CA GLY A 204 -3.51 -6.20 8.40
C GLY A 204 -2.25 -5.33 8.50
N ASN A 205 -1.58 -5.10 7.36
CA ASN A 205 -0.37 -4.29 7.30
C ASN A 205 -0.68 -2.81 7.58
N ILE A 206 -1.78 -2.29 7.02
CA ILE A 206 -2.23 -0.91 7.23
C ILE A 206 -2.53 -0.65 8.70
N VAL A 207 -3.31 -1.55 9.35
CA VAL A 207 -3.66 -1.43 10.77
C VAL A 207 -2.42 -1.48 11.66
N ASN A 208 -1.43 -2.30 11.32
CA ASN A 208 -0.16 -2.33 12.06
C ASN A 208 0.59 -1.00 11.97
N GLY A 209 0.61 -0.35 10.81
CA GLY A 209 1.22 0.97 10.67
C GLY A 209 0.51 2.05 11.50
N VAL A 210 -0.82 2.05 11.51
CA VAL A 210 -1.63 2.94 12.36
C VAL A 210 -1.30 2.74 13.84
N GLU A 211 -1.28 1.48 14.30
CA GLU A 211 -1.00 1.15 15.69
C GLU A 211 0.44 1.47 16.09
N LEU A 212 1.41 1.26 15.20
CA LEU A 212 2.81 1.58 15.46
C LEU A 212 2.99 3.07 15.68
N ALA A 213 2.51 3.91 14.76
CA ALA A 213 2.62 5.36 14.87
C ALA A 213 1.91 5.91 16.12
N ARG A 214 0.78 5.31 16.50
CA ARG A 214 0.08 5.65 17.75
C ARG A 214 0.91 5.33 18.99
N ARG A 215 1.59 4.18 19.01
CA ARG A 215 2.37 3.73 20.19
C ARG A 215 3.71 4.44 20.32
N VAL A 216 4.39 4.68 19.20
CA VAL A 216 5.74 5.26 19.19
C VAL A 216 5.68 6.78 19.22
N ASP A 217 4.87 7.38 18.35
CA ASP A 217 4.87 8.84 18.14
C ASP A 217 3.60 9.54 18.70
N GLY A 218 2.64 8.78 19.23
CA GLY A 218 1.36 9.32 19.67
C GLY A 218 0.54 9.91 18.52
N LYS A 219 0.80 9.50 17.28
CA LYS A 219 0.15 10.06 16.08
C LYS A 219 -1.10 9.29 15.70
N GLU A 220 -2.15 10.02 15.41
CA GLU A 220 -3.39 9.46 14.88
C GLU A 220 -3.32 9.40 13.34
N LEU A 221 -3.24 8.18 12.81
CA LEU A 221 -3.19 7.90 11.37
C LEU A 221 -4.40 7.05 10.97
N TYR A 222 -4.72 7.03 9.67
CA TYR A 222 -5.90 6.35 9.14
C TYR A 222 -5.53 5.31 8.09
N GLY A 223 -6.34 4.26 8.02
CA GLY A 223 -6.29 3.24 6.98
C GLY A 223 -7.58 3.21 6.18
N LEU A 224 -7.47 3.03 4.86
CA LEU A 224 -8.62 2.83 3.97
C LEU A 224 -8.29 1.77 2.91
N THR A 225 -9.12 0.74 2.80
CA THR A 225 -8.97 -0.27 1.75
C THR A 225 -10.06 -0.19 0.70
N THR A 226 -9.71 -0.64 -0.51
CA THR A 226 -10.64 -0.81 -1.63
C THR A 226 -10.92 -2.28 -1.91
N PRO A 227 -12.11 -2.63 -2.42
CA PRO A 227 -12.38 -3.99 -2.86
C PRO A 227 -11.38 -4.41 -3.95
N LEU A 228 -11.05 -5.70 -3.98
CA LEU A 228 -10.27 -6.27 -5.07
C LEU A 228 -11.13 -6.43 -6.31
N ILE A 229 -10.55 -6.22 -7.50
CA ILE A 229 -11.26 -6.51 -8.75
C ILE A 229 -11.37 -8.03 -8.91
N THR A 230 -12.62 -8.49 -9.01
CA THR A 230 -12.99 -9.85 -9.36
C THR A 230 -13.69 -9.89 -10.71
N THR A 231 -13.54 -11.00 -11.42
CA THR A 231 -14.39 -11.33 -12.58
C THR A 231 -15.81 -11.61 -12.11
N ALA A 232 -16.76 -11.69 -13.05
CA ALA A 232 -18.14 -12.12 -12.74
C ALA A 232 -18.20 -13.52 -12.09
N SER A 233 -17.20 -14.37 -12.34
CA SER A 233 -17.02 -15.68 -11.70
C SER A 233 -16.36 -15.63 -10.31
N GLY A 234 -16.04 -14.43 -9.79
CA GLY A 234 -15.41 -14.24 -8.48
C GLY A 234 -13.89 -14.40 -8.45
N VAL A 235 -13.24 -14.64 -9.59
CA VAL A 235 -11.78 -14.83 -9.66
C VAL A 235 -11.07 -13.48 -9.69
N LYS A 236 -9.99 -13.32 -8.92
CA LYS A 236 -9.17 -12.09 -8.94
C LYS A 236 -8.63 -11.84 -10.36
N MET A 237 -8.84 -10.65 -10.90
CA MET A 237 -8.55 -10.33 -12.32
C MET A 237 -7.08 -10.56 -12.73
N GLY A 238 -6.13 -10.50 -11.78
CA GLY A 238 -4.72 -10.80 -12.02
C GLY A 238 -4.33 -12.29 -12.01
N LYS A 239 -5.29 -13.21 -11.81
CA LYS A 239 -5.09 -14.67 -11.83
C LYS A 239 -5.98 -15.37 -12.88
N THR A 240 -6.46 -14.64 -13.90
CA THR A 240 -7.30 -15.23 -14.95
C THR A 240 -6.48 -16.12 -15.88
N ALA A 241 -7.16 -17.02 -16.60
CA ALA A 241 -6.51 -17.92 -17.57
C ALA A 241 -5.80 -17.18 -18.72
N ALA A 242 -6.23 -15.94 -19.03
CA ALA A 242 -5.60 -15.08 -20.02
C ALA A 242 -4.34 -14.36 -19.50
N GLY A 243 -4.01 -14.51 -18.21
CA GLY A 243 -2.93 -13.78 -17.57
C GLY A 243 -3.34 -12.39 -17.09
N ALA A 244 -2.36 -11.64 -16.57
CA ALA A 244 -2.61 -10.30 -16.05
C ALA A 244 -2.82 -9.28 -17.19
N VAL A 245 -3.81 -8.40 -17.03
CA VAL A 245 -4.00 -7.24 -17.92
C VAL A 245 -3.00 -6.15 -17.53
N TRP A 246 -1.90 -6.05 -18.26
CA TRP A 246 -0.78 -5.14 -17.96
C TRP A 246 -1.07 -3.69 -18.39
N LEU A 247 -0.47 -2.73 -17.69
CA LEU A 247 -0.65 -1.30 -17.97
C LEU A 247 0.35 -0.73 -18.99
N ARG A 248 1.45 -1.44 -19.28
CA ARG A 248 2.38 -1.03 -20.32
C ARG A 248 2.06 -1.70 -21.65
N ALA A 249 2.06 -0.89 -22.71
CA ALA A 249 1.76 -1.31 -24.08
C ALA A 249 2.74 -2.37 -24.65
N ASP A 250 3.96 -2.47 -24.11
CA ASP A 250 4.96 -3.47 -24.49
C ASP A 250 4.74 -4.84 -23.81
N ARG A 251 3.91 -4.89 -22.76
CA ARG A 251 3.49 -6.13 -22.09
C ARG A 251 2.14 -6.63 -22.60
N LEU A 252 1.21 -5.72 -22.87
CA LEU A 252 -0.09 -6.01 -23.45
C LEU A 252 -0.47 -4.86 -24.38
N SER A 253 -0.79 -5.16 -25.64
CA SER A 253 -1.07 -4.11 -26.61
C SER A 253 -2.34 -3.33 -26.24
N PRO A 254 -2.50 -2.05 -26.59
CA PRO A 254 -3.73 -1.31 -26.29
C PRO A 254 -5.02 -1.88 -26.92
N TYR A 255 -4.88 -2.76 -27.91
CA TYR A 255 -6.01 -3.48 -28.52
C TYR A 255 -6.48 -4.66 -27.65
N ASP A 256 -5.55 -5.30 -26.94
CA ASP A 256 -5.79 -6.46 -26.08
C ASP A 256 -6.15 -6.05 -24.64
#